data_AF-A0A1Q2C9E3-F1
#
_entry.id   AF-A0A1Q2C9E3-F1
#
_cell.length_a   1.000
_cell.length_b   1.000
_cell.length_c   1.000
_cell.angle_alpha   90.00
_cell.angle_beta   90.00
_cell.angle_gamma   90.00
#
_symmetry.space_group_name_H-M   'P 1'
#
loop_
_entity.id
_entity.type
_entity.pdbx_description
1 polymer ?
#
loop_
_entity_poly.entity_id
_entity_poly.type
_entity_poly.pdbx_seq_one_letter_code
_entity_poly.pdbx_strand_id
1 'polypeptide(L)' 'MAKNEEMKTEFNIFGDVWKIYKKFFFVTDSEESWDEVINECNKVRGKYLDSALCGKLLLVILEDLEERSKHID' A
#
# COMPACT_ATOMS: atom_id res chain seq x y z
N MET A 1 -9.56 -3.24 24.31
CA MET A 1 -8.93 -3.18 22.97
C MET A 1 -7.49 -3.63 23.11
N ALA A 2 -6.92 -4.28 22.10
CA ALA A 2 -5.48 -4.54 22.08
C ALA A 2 -4.70 -3.22 21.97
N LYS A 3 -3.53 -3.15 22.59
CA LYS A 3 -2.63 -1.99 22.51
C LYS A 3 -1.68 -2.11 21.32
N ASN A 4 -1.22 -0.99 20.79
CA ASN A 4 -0.25 -0.98 19.69
C ASN A 4 1.04 -1.73 20.02
N GLU A 5 1.46 -1.76 21.29
CA GLU A 5 2.63 -2.50 21.76
C GLU A 5 2.45 -4.02 21.61
N GLU A 6 1.22 -4.51 21.76
CA GLU A 6 0.83 -5.92 21.63
C GLU A 6 0.63 -6.32 20.16
N MET A 7 0.43 -5.35 19.27
CA MET A 7 0.19 -5.52 17.82
C MET A 7 1.16 -4.70 16.97
N LYS A 8 2.43 -4.66 17.39
CA LYS A 8 3.44 -3.77 16.81
C LYS A 8 3.68 -4.06 15.33
N THR A 9 3.61 -5.32 14.92
CA THR A 9 3.79 -5.73 13.52
C THR A 9 2.64 -5.22 12.65
N GLU A 10 1.40 -5.46 13.06
CA GLU A 10 0.19 -5.01 12.35
C GLU A 10 0.17 -3.49 12.26
N PHE A 11 0.45 -2.80 13.37
CA PHE A 11 0.53 -1.33 13.38
C PHE A 11 1.55 -0.80 12.37
N ASN A 12 2.73 -1.40 12.30
CA ASN A 12 3.75 -1.01 11.33
C ASN A 12 3.33 -1.32 9.88
N ILE A 13 2.66 -2.45 9.62
CA ILE A 13 2.11 -2.78 8.30
C ILE A 13 1.11 -1.71 7.86
N PHE A 14 0.14 -1.38 8.72
CA PHE A 14 -0.83 -0.32 8.41
C PHE A 14 -0.13 1.01 8.13
N GLY A 15 0.87 1.38 8.94
CA GLY A 15 1.63 2.60 8.75
C GLY A 15 2.41 2.65 7.43
N ASP A 16 3.05 1.55 7.04
CA ASP A 16 3.84 1.51 5.81
C ASP A 16 2.96 1.43 4.56
N VAL A 17 1.87 0.67 4.58
CA VAL A 17 0.86 0.66 3.50
C VAL A 17 0.24 2.05 3.35
N TRP A 18 -0.11 2.71 4.46
CA TRP A 18 -0.68 4.05 4.43
C TRP A 18 0.26 5.09 3.78
N LYS A 19 1.57 4.98 3.99
CA LYS A 19 2.55 5.86 3.34
C LYS A 19 2.54 5.70 1.82
N ILE A 20 2.44 4.47 1.31
CA ILE A 20 2.31 4.20 -0.13
C ILE A 20 1.03 4.86 -0.65
N TYR A 21 -0.10 4.52 -0.03
CA TYR A 21 -1.41 5.00 -0.46
C TYR A 21 -1.47 6.53 -0.51
N LYS A 22 -0.98 7.20 0.53
CA LYS A 22 -0.89 8.66 0.57
C LYS A 22 0.03 9.24 -0.52
N LYS A 23 1.17 8.60 -0.79
CA LYS A 23 2.14 9.07 -1.80
C LYS A 23 1.52 9.09 -3.19
N PHE A 24 0.73 8.06 -3.52
CA PHE A 24 0.15 7.85 -4.83
C PHE A 24 -1.34 8.23 -4.90
N PHE A 25 -1.86 8.96 -3.93
CA PHE A 25 -3.30 9.26 -3.86
C PHE A 25 -3.86 9.98 -5.11
N PHE A 26 -3.01 10.70 -5.84
CA PHE A 26 -3.32 11.36 -7.11
C PHE A 26 -2.53 10.74 -8.29
N VAL A 27 -2.35 9.42 -8.28
CA VAL A 27 -1.60 8.70 -9.31
C VAL A 27 -2.24 8.85 -10.69
N THR A 28 -1.44 9.18 -11.69
CA THR A 28 -1.90 9.22 -13.09
C THR A 28 -1.83 7.84 -13.74
N ASP A 29 -2.67 7.59 -14.73
CA ASP A 29 -2.64 6.33 -15.49
C ASP A 29 -1.49 6.29 -16.51
N SER A 30 -0.25 6.27 -16.00
CA SER A 30 0.97 6.14 -16.80
C SER A 30 1.83 4.99 -16.32
N GLU A 31 2.52 4.34 -17.26
CA GLU A 31 3.41 3.20 -16.97
C GLU A 31 4.48 3.57 -15.93
N GLU A 32 5.10 4.75 -16.07
CA GLU A 32 6.08 5.26 -15.11
C GLU A 32 5.52 5.38 -13.67
N SER A 33 4.29 5.88 -13.54
CA SER A 33 3.65 6.00 -12.23
C SER A 33 3.37 4.63 -11.62
N TRP A 34 2.87 3.69 -12.44
CA TRP A 34 2.56 2.34 -11.98
C TRP A 34 3.82 1.54 -11.63
N ASP A 35 4.90 1.70 -12.37
CA ASP A 35 6.20 1.11 -12.02
C ASP A 35 6.68 1.60 -10.65
N GLU A 36 6.50 2.89 -10.34
CA GLU A 36 6.86 3.43 -9.03
C GLU A 36 5.97 2.86 -7.91
N VAL A 37 4.65 2.77 -8.15
CA VAL A 37 3.69 2.16 -7.20
C VAL A 37 4.08 0.71 -6.91
N ILE A 38 4.29 -0.10 -7.93
CA ILE A 38 4.64 -1.52 -7.79
C ILE A 38 5.98 -1.68 -7.09
N ASN A 39 6.97 -0.84 -7.38
CA ASN A 39 8.26 -0.86 -6.69
C ASN A 39 8.13 -0.58 -5.18
N GLU A 40 7.33 0.41 -4.77
CA GLU A 40 7.09 0.69 -3.35
C GLU A 40 6.30 -0.44 -2.66
N CYS A 41 5.28 -0.99 -3.33
CA CYS A 41 4.55 -2.16 -2.85
C CYS A 41 5.48 -3.37 -2.65
N ASN A 42 6.39 -3.64 -3.58
CA ASN A 42 7.35 -4.74 -3.49
C ASN A 42 8.34 -4.55 -2.32
N LYS A 43 8.80 -3.33 -2.06
CA LYS A 43 9.64 -3.03 -0.88
C LYS A 43 8.93 -3.35 0.43
N VAL A 44 7.67 -2.92 0.57
CA VAL A 44 6.86 -3.20 1.78
C VAL A 44 6.53 -4.70 1.87
N ARG A 45 6.18 -5.34 0.75
CA ARG A 45 5.91 -6.79 0.72
C ARG A 45 7.14 -7.60 1.14
N GLY A 46 8.33 -7.21 0.70
CA GLY A 46 9.60 -7.83 1.08
C GLY A 46 9.89 -7.73 2.58
N LYS A 47 9.51 -6.62 3.22
CA LYS A 47 9.65 -6.42 4.68
C LYS A 47 8.71 -7.34 5.50
N TYR A 48 7.58 -7.74 4.92
CA TYR A 48 6.52 -8.50 5.59
C TYR A 48 6.10 -9.75 4.79
N LEU A 49 7.08 -10.53 4.31
CA LEU A 49 6.88 -11.70 3.43
C LEU A 49 5.83 -12.70 3.94
N ASP A 50 5.86 -13.04 5.23
CA ASP A 50 4.96 -14.05 5.80
C ASP A 50 3.62 -13.47 6.29
N SER A 51 3.41 -12.14 6.15
CA SER A 51 2.17 -11.50 6.60
C SER A 51 1.08 -11.54 5.54
N ALA A 52 0.07 -12.37 5.78
CA ALA A 52 -1.16 -12.39 4.97
C ALA A 52 -1.90 -11.04 5.00
N LEU A 53 -1.86 -10.33 6.14
CA LEU A 53 -2.45 -9.00 6.28
C LEU A 53 -1.79 -7.99 5.35
N CYS A 54 -0.46 -7.97 5.29
CA CYS A 54 0.27 -7.06 4.40
C CYS A 54 -0.12 -7.30 2.93
N GLY A 55 -0.17 -8.56 2.48
CA GLY A 55 -0.57 -8.89 1.11
C GLY A 55 -1.98 -8.38 0.78
N LYS A 56 -2.96 -8.62 1.66
CA LYS A 56 -4.34 -8.16 1.47
C LYS A 56 -4.46 -6.64 1.42
N LEU A 57 -3.77 -5.93 2.30
CA LEU A 57 -3.81 -4.47 2.35
C LEU A 57 -3.18 -3.85 1.10
N LEU A 58 -2.06 -4.40 0.60
CA LEU A 58 -1.44 -3.93 -0.63
C LEU A 58 -2.38 -4.11 -1.83
N LEU A 59 -3.11 -5.22 -1.93
CA LEU A 59 -4.09 -5.43 -3.01
C LEU A 59 -5.22 -4.40 -2.95
N VAL A 60 -5.80 -4.16 -1.76
CA VAL A 60 -6.89 -3.19 -1.59
C VAL A 60 -6.46 -1.78 -2.01
N ILE A 61 -5.26 -1.34 -1.64
CA ILE A 61 -4.80 -0.02 -2.06
C ILE A 61 -4.50 0.05 -3.56
N LEU A 62 -4.02 -1.04 -4.18
CA LEU A 62 -3.77 -1.07 -5.62
C LEU A 62 -5.09 -0.95 -6.40
N GLU A 63 -6.12 -1.68 -5.99
CA GLU A 63 -7.47 -1.61 -6.59
C GLU A 63 -8.06 -0.19 -6.52
N ASP A 64 -8.01 0.45 -5.34
CA ASP A 64 -8.54 1.82 -5.17
C ASP A 64 -7.71 2.86 -5.93
N LEU A 65 -6.38 2.71 -5.99
CA LEU A 65 -5.51 3.58 -6.78
C LEU A 65 -5.78 3.44 -8.29
N GLU A 66 -6.09 2.22 -8.76
CA GLU A 66 -6.43 1.96 -10.17
C GLU A 66 -7.78 2.58 -10.56
N GLU A 67 -8.75 2.54 -9.65
CA GLU A 67 -10.02 3.25 -9.85
C GLU A 67 -9.79 4.77 -9.90
N ARG A 68 -8.96 5.30 -8.99
CA ARG A 68 -8.65 6.75 -8.96
C ARG A 68 -7.95 7.23 -10.22
N SER A 69 -6.98 6.49 -10.75
CA SER A 69 -6.21 6.92 -11.93
C SER A 69 -7.09 7.17 -13.15
N LYS A 70 -8.24 6.46 -13.24
CA LYS A 70 -9.23 6.57 -14.32
C LYS A 70 -10.20 7.75 -14.16
N HIS A 71 -10.21 8.39 -13.00
CA HIS A 71 -11.17 9.46 -12.63
C HIS A 71 -10.49 10.80 -12.32
N ILE A 72 -9.20 10.93 -12.61
CA ILE A 72 -8.49 12.21 -12.54
C ILE A 72 -8.74 12.94 -13.87
N ASP A 73 -9.62 13.95 -13.81
CA ASP A 73 -9.87 14.93 -14.88
C ASP A 73 -8.64 15.83 -15.12
#